data_AF-A0A2N2JE05-F1
#
_entry.id   AF-A0A2N2JE05-F1
#
_cell.length_a   1.000
_cell.length_b   1.000
_cell.length_c   1.000
_cell.angle_alpha   90.00
_cell.angle_beta   90.00
_cell.angle_gamma   90.00
#
_symmetry.space_group_name_H-M   'P 1'
#
loop_
_entity.id
_entity.type
_entity.pdbx_description
1 polymer ?
#
loop_
_entity_poly.entity_id
_entity_poly.type
_entity_poly.pdbx_seq_one_letter_code
_entity_poly.pdbx_strand_id
1 'polypeptide(L)'
;MEHGNQYDDWSSFHDLVAPAESAAAGAPMALPMGNLSCRYLINRIGTFNPHSEDFIRSGPAYVAHWLRYYAFSRHSLMLSWLWGSVLIVITMLRGRRRARHAPHLRRAHLVANGAAQGLTSEQVDRLAAGFSRPVSEQLWRLVRELWLDRLALMALMVGGTIALALTPIPLWVKLMVPLTAFPLTWFLWDGVFSASIFDYVTRLPAAARRIADVTGVAVVVMGHTHQPGVTPLDRGRTLANSGTWAPVGAGIDGEPLTPGKQNYVVVEVGAGAPVVRVGAWMTSEMEPVVVEAPEAEPALAR
;
A
#
# COMPACT_ATOMS: atom_id res chain seq x y z
N MET A 1 -15.08 2.79 6.04
CA MET A 1 -14.11 1.81 5.49
C MET A 1 -12.82 2.55 5.22
N GLU A 2 -11.76 2.35 6.00
CA GLU A 2 -10.55 3.17 5.84
C GLU A 2 -9.45 2.50 5.02
N HIS A 3 -9.25 1.19 5.16
CA HIS A 3 -8.13 0.50 4.54
C HIS A 3 -8.56 -0.68 3.67
N GLY A 4 -7.91 -0.73 2.50
CA GLY A 4 -7.78 -1.92 1.69
C GLY A 4 -9.06 -2.37 0.98
N ASN A 5 -8.87 -3.03 -0.15
CA ASN A 5 -9.89 -3.78 -0.88
C ASN A 5 -9.18 -4.73 -1.85
N GLN A 6 -9.92 -5.69 -2.41
CA GLN A 6 -9.36 -6.69 -3.31
C GLN A 6 -8.90 -6.15 -4.67
N TYR A 7 -9.14 -4.87 -4.98
CA TYR A 7 -8.67 -4.23 -6.22
C TYR A 7 -7.33 -3.49 -6.03
N ASP A 8 -6.82 -3.45 -4.80
CA ASP A 8 -5.46 -3.00 -4.46
C ASP A 8 -4.52 -4.21 -4.32
N ASP A 9 -3.40 -4.23 -5.04
CA ASP A 9 -2.41 -5.31 -4.96
C ASP A 9 -1.69 -5.38 -3.59
N TRP A 10 -1.66 -4.30 -2.83
CA TRP A 10 -1.04 -4.25 -1.50
C TRP A 10 -1.96 -4.73 -0.38
N SER A 11 -3.28 -4.67 -0.61
CA SER A 11 -4.32 -5.05 0.35
C SER A 11 -5.14 -6.28 -0.06
N SER A 12 -4.84 -6.87 -1.22
CA SER A 12 -5.53 -8.07 -1.71
C SER A 12 -5.02 -9.34 -1.04
N PHE A 13 -5.92 -10.30 -0.90
CA PHE A 13 -5.68 -11.58 -0.24
C PHE A 13 -6.04 -12.71 -1.20
N HIS A 14 -5.42 -13.86 -0.99
CA HIS A 14 -5.77 -15.04 -1.77
C HIS A 14 -7.19 -15.50 -1.47
N ASP A 15 -7.58 -15.62 -0.19
CA ASP A 15 -8.94 -15.90 0.25
C ASP A 15 -9.40 -14.77 1.18
N LEU A 16 -10.38 -13.99 0.71
CA LEU A 16 -10.93 -12.84 1.46
C LEU A 16 -11.82 -13.30 2.62
N VAL A 17 -12.54 -14.41 2.44
CA VAL A 17 -13.61 -14.84 3.34
C VAL A 17 -13.06 -15.78 4.42
N ALA A 18 -12.03 -16.57 4.08
CA ALA A 18 -11.32 -17.43 5.01
C ALA A 18 -9.81 -17.11 4.99
N PRO A 19 -9.37 -16.03 5.69
CA PRO A 19 -7.97 -15.61 5.65
C PRO A 19 -7.02 -16.53 6.43
N ALA A 20 -7.52 -17.57 7.10
CA ALA A 20 -6.69 -18.54 7.81
C ALA A 20 -5.86 -19.36 6.80
N GLU A 21 -4.55 -19.53 7.07
CA GLU A 21 -3.64 -20.27 6.18
C GLU A 21 -3.93 -21.78 6.11
N SER A 22 -4.73 -22.31 7.03
CA SER A 22 -5.25 -23.68 7.00
C SER A 22 -6.57 -23.78 7.77
N ALA A 23 -7.31 -24.88 7.57
CA ALA A 23 -8.54 -25.18 8.29
C ALA A 23 -8.31 -25.67 9.74
N ALA A 24 -7.05 -25.78 10.19
CA ALA A 24 -6.74 -26.23 11.54
C ALA A 24 -7.06 -25.15 12.58
N ALA A 25 -7.56 -25.56 13.75
CA ALA A 25 -7.76 -24.65 14.87
C ALA A 25 -6.42 -23.98 15.26
N GLY A 26 -6.40 -22.66 15.31
CA GLY A 26 -5.19 -21.88 15.59
C GLY A 26 -4.27 -21.66 14.38
N ALA A 27 -4.72 -21.96 13.17
CA ALA A 27 -3.96 -21.63 11.96
C ALA A 27 -3.67 -20.12 11.90
N PRO A 28 -2.45 -19.72 11.54
CA PRO A 28 -2.11 -18.31 11.41
C PRO A 28 -2.96 -17.67 10.31
N MET A 29 -3.39 -16.43 10.53
CA MET A 29 -4.04 -15.63 9.49
C MET A 29 -3.01 -15.16 8.46
N ALA A 30 -3.42 -15.13 7.19
CA ALA A 30 -2.66 -14.50 6.13
C ALA A 30 -2.51 -13.00 6.45
N LEU A 31 -1.26 -12.53 6.46
CA LEU A 31 -0.95 -11.14 6.75
C LEU A 31 -0.58 -10.40 5.47
N PRO A 32 -1.12 -9.18 5.24
CA PRO A 32 -0.69 -8.35 4.13
C PRO A 32 0.73 -7.83 4.37
N MET A 33 1.35 -7.30 3.32
CA MET A 33 2.74 -6.83 3.39
C MET A 33 2.92 -5.76 4.47
N GLY A 34 1.99 -4.80 4.57
CA GLY A 34 2.01 -3.76 5.60
C GLY A 34 2.13 -4.32 7.02
N ASN A 35 1.35 -5.35 7.37
CA ASN A 35 1.41 -5.95 8.70
C ASN A 35 2.75 -6.66 8.95
N LEU A 36 3.31 -7.33 7.94
CA LEU A 36 4.63 -7.94 8.05
C LEU A 36 5.73 -6.88 8.18
N SER A 37 5.62 -5.75 7.48
CA SER A 37 6.53 -4.61 7.59
C SER A 37 6.47 -3.98 8.98
N CYS A 38 5.28 -3.79 9.55
CA CYS A 38 5.16 -3.35 10.94
C CYS A 38 5.87 -4.33 11.89
N ARG A 39 5.61 -5.63 11.75
CA ARG A 39 6.14 -6.67 12.63
C ARG A 39 7.66 -6.84 12.54
N TYR A 40 8.22 -6.84 11.32
CA TYR A 40 9.61 -7.20 11.08
C TYR A 40 10.54 -6.00 10.86
N LEU A 41 10.01 -4.84 10.48
CA LEU A 41 10.79 -3.63 10.24
C LEU A 41 10.49 -2.57 11.30
N ILE A 42 9.28 -2.01 11.31
CA ILE A 42 8.95 -0.82 12.11
C ILE A 42 9.10 -1.08 13.61
N ASN A 43 8.58 -2.21 14.11
CA ASN A 43 8.69 -2.56 15.53
C ASN A 43 10.14 -2.80 15.99
N ARG A 44 11.10 -2.92 15.06
CA ARG A 44 12.53 -3.02 15.37
C ARG A 44 13.27 -1.68 15.33
N ILE A 45 12.63 -0.62 14.83
CA ILE A 45 13.21 0.74 14.77
C ILE A 45 13.18 1.43 16.14
N GLY A 46 12.41 0.93 17.11
CA GLY A 46 12.21 1.54 18.44
C GLY A 46 13.47 1.78 19.29
N THR A 47 14.65 1.38 18.82
CA THR A 47 15.95 1.74 19.41
C THR A 47 16.47 3.11 18.93
N PHE A 48 15.84 3.71 17.93
CA PHE A 48 16.15 5.03 17.42
C PHE A 48 15.12 6.01 18.01
N ASN A 49 15.52 6.79 19.00
CA ASN A 49 14.71 7.88 19.53
C ASN A 49 15.06 9.17 18.77
N PRO A 50 14.30 9.58 17.73
CA PRO A 50 14.58 10.83 17.02
C PRO A 50 14.43 12.07 17.90
N HIS A 51 13.94 11.91 19.13
CA HIS A 51 13.68 12.97 20.11
C HIS A 51 14.80 13.13 21.14
N SER A 52 15.89 12.35 21.12
CA SER A 52 17.04 12.66 21.96
C SER A 52 17.80 13.86 21.39
N GLU A 53 18.05 14.89 22.20
CA GLU A 53 18.78 16.12 21.84
C GLU A 53 20.14 15.86 21.14
N ASP A 54 20.70 14.67 21.33
CA ASP A 54 21.84 14.12 20.61
C ASP A 54 21.73 14.06 19.07
N PHE A 55 20.55 14.29 18.48
CA PHE A 55 20.34 14.26 17.03
C PHE A 55 20.59 15.61 16.31
N ILE A 56 20.81 16.71 17.03
CA ILE A 56 21.26 17.98 16.44
C ILE A 56 22.78 17.94 16.21
N ARG A 57 23.23 17.03 15.32
CA ARG A 57 24.63 16.90 14.94
C ARG A 57 24.81 17.39 13.50
N SER A 58 25.98 17.95 13.20
CA SER A 58 26.37 18.19 11.81
C SER A 58 26.39 16.87 11.03
N GLY A 59 26.09 16.89 9.73
CA GLY A 59 26.01 15.68 8.89
C GLY A 59 27.19 14.70 9.08
N PRO A 60 28.46 15.16 9.11
CA PRO A 60 29.61 14.28 9.37
C PRO A 60 29.61 13.67 10.78
N ALA A 61 29.23 14.45 11.80
CA ALA A 61 29.15 13.97 13.18
C ALA A 61 28.01 12.96 13.36
N TYR A 62 26.91 13.11 12.62
CA TYR A 62 25.83 12.13 12.53
C TYR A 62 26.33 10.82 11.91
N VAL A 63 27.02 10.88 10.77
CA VAL A 63 27.55 9.67 10.09
C VAL A 63 28.57 8.95 10.97
N ALA A 64 29.48 9.68 11.62
CA ALA A 64 30.46 9.09 12.54
C ALA A 64 29.78 8.42 13.75
N HIS A 65 28.75 9.07 14.31
CA HIS A 65 27.94 8.51 15.39
C HIS A 65 27.20 7.24 14.92
N TRP A 66 26.57 7.29 13.75
CA TRP A 66 25.88 6.14 13.16
C TRP A 66 26.83 4.96 12.94
N LEU A 67 28.01 5.19 12.37
CA LEU A 67 29.02 4.15 12.15
C LEU A 67 29.50 3.53 13.48
N ARG A 68 29.74 4.36 14.49
CA ARG A 68 30.27 3.92 15.79
C ARG A 68 29.24 3.12 16.61
N TYR A 69 27.98 3.55 16.63
CA TYR A 69 26.98 3.01 17.55
C TYR A 69 25.94 2.11 16.89
N TYR A 70 25.70 2.24 15.58
CA TYR A 70 24.62 1.54 14.89
C TYR A 70 25.13 0.58 13.82
N ALA A 71 25.97 1.01 12.87
CA ALA A 71 26.28 0.24 11.66
C ALA A 71 26.69 -1.22 11.91
N PHE A 72 27.55 -1.45 12.92
CA PHE A 72 28.10 -2.77 13.26
C PHE A 72 27.66 -3.29 14.65
N SER A 73 26.61 -2.72 15.24
CA SER A 73 26.12 -3.16 16.56
C SER A 73 24.92 -4.10 16.43
N ARG A 74 24.55 -4.73 17.55
CA ARG A 74 23.29 -5.49 17.65
C ARG A 74 22.03 -4.64 17.38
N HIS A 75 22.19 -3.32 17.38
CA HIS A 75 21.15 -2.32 17.08
C HIS A 75 21.30 -1.74 15.66
N SER A 76 22.02 -2.43 14.77
CA SER A 76 22.15 -2.00 13.38
C SER A 76 20.80 -1.94 12.70
N LEU A 77 20.38 -0.73 12.34
CA LEU A 77 19.18 -0.47 11.56
C LEU A 77 19.27 -1.16 10.20
N MET A 78 20.46 -1.15 9.58
CA MET A 78 20.69 -1.81 8.29
C MET A 78 20.54 -3.33 8.38
N LEU A 79 21.16 -3.97 9.37
CA LEU A 79 21.02 -5.43 9.55
C LEU A 79 19.59 -5.81 9.95
N SER A 80 18.95 -5.01 10.80
CA SER A 80 17.56 -5.24 11.21
C SER A 80 16.59 -5.11 10.03
N TRP A 81 16.79 -4.09 9.19
CA TRP A 81 16.02 -3.89 7.97
C TRP A 81 16.27 -5.01 6.95
N LEU A 82 17.53 -5.39 6.71
CA LEU A 82 17.87 -6.43 5.74
C LEU A 82 17.28 -7.78 6.17
N TRP A 83 17.47 -8.15 7.45
CA TRP A 83 16.92 -9.39 7.99
C TRP A 83 15.39 -9.37 8.00
N GLY A 84 14.77 -8.26 8.41
CA GLY A 84 13.32 -8.09 8.38
C GLY A 84 12.75 -8.23 6.96
N SER A 85 13.41 -7.62 5.97
CA SER A 85 13.04 -7.72 4.56
C SER A 85 13.13 -9.15 4.03
N VAL A 86 14.19 -9.88 4.37
CA VAL A 86 14.34 -11.31 4.04
C VAL A 86 13.22 -12.14 4.68
N LEU A 87 12.89 -11.91 5.96
CA LEU A 87 11.80 -12.61 6.65
C LEU A 87 10.44 -12.32 6.01
N ILE A 88 10.19 -11.08 5.58
CA ILE A 88 8.96 -10.70 4.86
C ILE A 88 8.85 -11.49 3.56
N VAL A 89 9.92 -11.51 2.75
CA VAL A 89 9.95 -12.26 1.48
C VAL A 89 9.72 -13.75 1.71
N ILE A 90 10.42 -14.37 2.67
CA ILE A 90 10.26 -15.79 2.99
C ILE A 90 8.83 -16.10 3.45
N THR A 91 8.27 -15.26 4.32
CA THR A 91 6.91 -15.44 4.85
C THR A 91 5.88 -15.33 3.74
N MET A 92 5.99 -14.33 2.86
CA MET A 92 5.12 -14.15 1.70
C MET A 92 5.24 -15.33 0.71
N LEU A 93 6.44 -15.82 0.44
CA LEU A 93 6.64 -16.98 -0.44
C LEU A 93 6.06 -18.26 0.15
N ARG A 94 6.14 -18.46 1.46
CA ARG A 94 5.50 -19.58 2.17
C ARG A 94 3.98 -19.47 2.10
N GLY A 95 3.43 -18.29 2.38
CA GLY A 95 2.00 -18.00 2.25
C GLY A 95 1.48 -18.27 0.83
N ARG A 96 2.21 -17.82 -0.20
CA ARG A 96 1.90 -18.08 -1.61
C ARG A 96 1.81 -19.58 -1.94
N ARG A 97 2.75 -20.38 -1.45
CA ARG A 97 2.73 -21.85 -1.68
C ARG A 97 1.47 -22.48 -1.06
N ARG A 98 1.09 -22.06 0.14
CA ARG A 98 -0.11 -22.56 0.83
C ARG A 98 -1.39 -22.15 0.12
N ALA A 99 -1.51 -20.89 -0.27
CA ALA A 99 -2.68 -20.36 -0.97
C ALA A 99 -2.99 -21.11 -2.28
N ARG A 100 -1.97 -21.67 -2.94
CA ARG A 100 -2.13 -22.44 -4.18
C ARG A 100 -2.76 -23.82 -3.99
N HIS A 101 -2.80 -24.36 -2.77
CA HIS A 101 -3.24 -25.73 -2.54
C HIS A 101 -4.76 -25.94 -2.52
N ALA A 102 -5.59 -24.88 -2.43
CA ALA A 102 -7.06 -25.04 -2.34
C ALA A 102 -7.89 -23.97 -3.09
N PRO A 103 -7.71 -23.80 -4.42
CA PRO A 103 -8.42 -22.76 -5.19
C PRO A 103 -9.95 -22.97 -5.26
N HIS A 104 -10.42 -24.22 -5.16
CA HIS A 104 -11.85 -24.54 -5.22
C HIS A 104 -12.60 -24.14 -3.94
N LEU A 105 -11.96 -24.27 -2.77
CA LEU A 105 -12.53 -23.83 -1.49
C LEU A 105 -12.74 -22.32 -1.48
N ARG A 106 -11.79 -21.55 -2.03
CA ARG A 106 -11.92 -20.11 -2.17
C ARG A 106 -13.18 -19.70 -2.93
N ARG A 107 -13.41 -20.30 -4.10
CA ARG A 107 -14.60 -19.97 -4.89
C ARG A 107 -15.87 -20.33 -4.14
N ALA A 108 -15.90 -21.49 -3.48
CA ALA A 108 -17.04 -21.89 -2.65
C ALA A 108 -17.32 -20.88 -1.52
N HIS A 109 -16.29 -20.41 -0.82
CA HIS A 109 -16.43 -19.39 0.23
C HIS A 109 -16.94 -18.05 -0.33
N LEU A 110 -16.39 -17.60 -1.46
CA LEU A 110 -16.84 -16.36 -2.11
C LEU A 110 -18.29 -16.44 -2.57
N VAL A 111 -18.70 -17.56 -3.18
CA VAL A 111 -20.08 -17.76 -3.64
C VAL A 111 -21.03 -17.86 -2.46
N ALA A 112 -20.66 -18.58 -1.39
CA ALA A 112 -21.48 -18.67 -0.18
C ALA A 112 -21.65 -17.29 0.50
N ASN A 113 -20.57 -16.53 0.62
CA ASN A 113 -20.63 -15.17 1.17
C ASN A 113 -21.42 -14.22 0.26
N GLY A 114 -21.25 -14.30 -1.05
CA GLY A 114 -22.00 -13.49 -2.01
C GLY A 114 -23.50 -13.80 -1.99
N ALA A 115 -23.87 -15.08 -1.92
CA ALA A 115 -25.27 -15.49 -1.80
C ALA A 115 -25.93 -14.94 -0.53
N ALA A 116 -25.21 -14.89 0.59
CA ALA A 116 -25.69 -14.26 1.83
C ALA A 116 -25.93 -12.74 1.70
N GLN A 117 -25.34 -12.10 0.69
CA GLN A 117 -25.52 -10.69 0.36
C GLN A 117 -26.47 -10.48 -0.84
N GLY A 118 -27.18 -11.53 -1.28
CA GLY A 118 -28.10 -11.46 -2.41
C GLY A 118 -27.43 -11.44 -3.79
N LEU A 119 -26.14 -11.76 -3.89
CA LEU A 119 -25.42 -11.84 -5.17
C LEU A 119 -25.54 -13.23 -5.79
N THR A 120 -25.68 -13.27 -7.11
CA THR A 120 -25.59 -14.52 -7.89
C THR A 120 -24.15 -15.01 -7.99
N SER A 121 -23.96 -16.32 -8.23
CA SER A 121 -22.63 -16.90 -8.45
C SER A 121 -21.91 -16.25 -9.64
N GLU A 122 -22.64 -15.88 -10.70
CA GLU A 122 -22.09 -15.17 -11.85
C GLU A 122 -21.58 -13.77 -11.47
N GLN A 123 -22.35 -13.01 -10.69
CA GLN A 123 -21.91 -11.70 -10.20
C GLN A 123 -20.65 -11.83 -9.32
N VAL A 124 -20.61 -12.83 -8.45
CA VAL A 124 -19.41 -13.11 -7.62
C VAL A 124 -18.20 -13.42 -8.50
N ASP A 125 -18.34 -14.29 -9.51
CA ASP A 125 -17.26 -14.63 -10.42
C ASP A 125 -16.78 -13.40 -11.22
N ARG A 126 -17.71 -12.54 -11.69
CA ARG A 126 -17.39 -11.29 -12.40
C ARG A 126 -16.66 -10.27 -11.52
N LEU A 127 -17.04 -10.14 -10.25
CA LEU A 127 -16.32 -9.31 -9.28
C LEU A 127 -14.92 -9.87 -9.02
N ALA A 128 -14.82 -11.18 -8.77
CA ALA A 128 -13.56 -11.86 -8.48
C ALA A 128 -12.57 -11.80 -9.65
N ALA A 129 -13.06 -11.80 -10.90
CA ALA A 129 -12.24 -11.61 -12.09
C ALA A 129 -11.57 -10.21 -12.15
N GLY A 130 -12.12 -9.23 -11.44
CA GLY A 130 -11.54 -7.89 -11.32
C GLY A 130 -10.52 -7.74 -10.18
N PHE A 131 -10.38 -8.74 -9.31
CA PHE A 131 -9.47 -8.63 -8.16
C PHE A 131 -8.00 -8.52 -8.61
N SER A 132 -7.27 -7.66 -7.93
CA SER A 132 -5.84 -7.51 -8.11
C SER A 132 -5.10 -8.75 -7.60
N ARG A 133 -3.99 -9.08 -8.26
CA ARG A 133 -3.11 -10.15 -7.76
C ARG A 133 -2.38 -9.64 -6.52
N PRO A 134 -2.46 -10.35 -5.38
CA PRO A 134 -1.73 -9.96 -4.18
C PRO A 134 -0.25 -9.75 -4.47
N VAL A 135 0.38 -8.76 -3.82
CA VAL A 135 1.81 -8.49 -3.99
C VAL A 135 2.68 -9.72 -3.68
N SER A 136 2.19 -10.64 -2.86
CA SER A 136 2.83 -11.94 -2.59
C SER A 136 3.08 -12.79 -3.85
N GLU A 137 2.30 -12.58 -4.91
CA GLU A 137 2.52 -13.21 -6.21
C GLU A 137 3.53 -12.47 -7.10
N GLN A 138 3.76 -11.20 -6.81
CA GLN A 138 4.56 -10.26 -7.57
C GLN A 138 5.92 -10.05 -6.88
N LEU A 139 6.72 -11.12 -6.79
CA LEU A 139 8.00 -11.12 -6.06
C LEU A 139 8.91 -9.94 -6.41
N TRP A 140 8.95 -9.56 -7.68
CA TRP A 140 9.74 -8.41 -8.12
C TRP A 140 9.31 -7.10 -7.47
N ARG A 141 8.01 -6.82 -7.41
CA ARG A 141 7.47 -5.63 -6.74
C ARG A 141 7.79 -5.64 -5.26
N LEU A 142 7.66 -6.80 -4.61
CA LEU A 142 8.03 -6.97 -3.20
C LEU A 142 9.51 -6.65 -2.94
N VAL A 143 10.42 -7.17 -3.77
CA VAL A 143 11.86 -6.92 -3.66
C VAL A 143 12.19 -5.43 -3.83
N ARG A 144 11.54 -4.76 -4.79
CA ARG A 144 11.71 -3.32 -5.04
C ARG A 144 11.21 -2.45 -3.90
N GLU A 145 10.04 -2.77 -3.36
CA GLU A 145 9.44 -2.02 -2.26
C GLU A 145 10.28 -2.13 -0.99
N LEU A 146 10.88 -3.31 -0.77
CA LEU A 146 11.86 -3.53 0.28
C LEU A 146 13.25 -3.03 -0.08
N TRP A 147 13.45 -2.28 -1.17
CA TRP A 147 14.73 -1.70 -1.61
C TRP A 147 15.88 -2.71 -1.75
N LEU A 148 15.59 -4.00 -1.84
CA LEU A 148 16.58 -5.07 -1.94
C LEU A 148 17.27 -5.05 -3.32
N ASP A 149 16.56 -4.60 -4.36
CA ASP A 149 17.14 -4.41 -5.69
C ASP A 149 18.17 -3.27 -5.71
N ARG A 150 17.87 -2.14 -5.07
CA ARG A 150 18.78 -1.00 -4.93
C ARG A 150 20.00 -1.38 -4.09
N LEU A 151 19.80 -2.17 -3.02
CA LEU A 151 20.92 -2.71 -2.25
C LEU A 151 21.82 -3.61 -3.10
N ALA A 152 21.24 -4.51 -3.91
CA ALA A 152 22.01 -5.37 -4.81
C ALA A 152 22.77 -4.55 -5.86
N LEU A 153 22.15 -3.50 -6.40
CA LEU A 153 22.79 -2.59 -7.34
C LEU A 153 23.94 -1.82 -6.69
N MET A 154 23.75 -1.28 -5.48
CA MET A 154 24.82 -0.63 -4.72
C MET A 154 25.98 -1.59 -4.41
N ALA A 155 25.67 -2.83 -4.01
CA ALA A 155 26.69 -3.85 -3.76
C ALA A 155 27.47 -4.19 -5.04
N LEU A 156 26.80 -4.29 -6.19
CA LEU A 156 27.44 -4.50 -7.49
C LEU A 156 28.33 -3.32 -7.87
N MET A 157 27.89 -2.08 -7.66
CA MET A 157 28.67 -0.87 -7.92
C MET A 157 29.92 -0.81 -7.04
N VAL A 158 29.79 -1.03 -5.74
CA VAL A 158 30.91 -1.06 -4.80
C VAL A 158 31.89 -2.18 -5.14
N GLY A 159 31.39 -3.39 -5.38
CA GLY A 159 32.21 -4.54 -5.80
C GLY A 159 32.92 -4.28 -7.13
N GLY A 160 32.23 -3.65 -8.09
CA GLY A 160 32.80 -3.24 -9.38
C GLY A 160 33.92 -2.21 -9.21
N THR A 161 33.74 -1.19 -8.37
CA THR A 161 34.81 -0.22 -8.06
C THR A 161 36.04 -0.90 -7.44
N ILE A 162 35.83 -1.79 -6.47
CA ILE A 162 36.93 -2.54 -5.84
C ILE A 162 37.67 -3.39 -6.87
N ALA A 163 36.92 -4.13 -7.71
CA ALA A 163 37.51 -4.94 -8.77
C ALA A 163 38.33 -4.08 -9.75
N LEU A 164 37.78 -2.95 -10.22
CA LEU A 164 38.50 -2.01 -11.10
C LEU A 164 39.76 -1.46 -10.41
N ALA A 165 39.68 -1.13 -9.13
CA ALA A 165 40.83 -0.63 -8.37
C ALA A 165 41.99 -1.65 -8.33
N LEU A 166 41.67 -2.92 -8.14
CA LEU A 166 42.64 -4.02 -8.07
C LEU A 166 43.18 -4.47 -9.43
N THR A 167 42.46 -4.20 -10.52
CA THR A 167 42.94 -4.54 -11.88
C THR A 167 44.05 -3.60 -12.37
N PRO A 168 45.05 -4.11 -13.11
CA PRO A 168 46.15 -3.30 -13.66
C PRO A 168 45.73 -2.55 -14.94
N ILE A 169 44.63 -1.81 -14.86
CA ILE A 169 44.09 -0.96 -15.94
C ILE A 169 44.44 0.52 -15.71
N PRO A 170 44.38 1.38 -16.75
CA PRO A 170 44.67 2.80 -16.60
C PRO A 170 43.78 3.51 -15.57
N LEU A 171 44.35 4.47 -14.83
CA LEU A 171 43.65 5.22 -13.79
C LEU A 171 42.38 5.92 -14.31
N TRP A 172 42.42 6.46 -15.53
CA TRP A 172 41.26 7.13 -16.11
C TRP A 172 40.05 6.19 -16.25
N VAL A 173 40.25 4.90 -16.53
CA VAL A 173 39.16 3.91 -16.59
C VAL A 173 38.58 3.68 -15.19
N LYS A 174 39.45 3.56 -14.19
CA LYS A 174 39.06 3.37 -12.77
C LYS A 174 38.21 4.53 -12.25
N LEU A 175 38.41 5.73 -12.77
CA LEU A 175 37.65 6.92 -12.39
C LEU A 175 36.41 7.12 -13.26
N MET A 176 36.55 7.05 -14.58
CA MET A 176 35.45 7.37 -15.51
C MET A 176 34.32 6.35 -15.43
N VAL A 177 34.62 5.06 -15.27
CA VAL A 177 33.56 4.02 -15.22
C VAL A 177 32.63 4.22 -14.02
N PRO A 178 33.10 4.31 -12.76
CA PRO A 178 32.20 4.59 -11.64
C PRO A 178 31.51 5.96 -11.74
N LEU A 179 32.18 6.99 -12.25
CA LEU A 179 31.61 8.34 -12.35
C LEU A 179 30.50 8.46 -13.41
N THR A 180 30.54 7.65 -14.47
CA THR A 180 29.60 7.76 -15.60
C THR A 180 28.63 6.59 -15.66
N ALA A 181 29.13 5.35 -15.63
CA ALA A 181 28.31 4.17 -15.81
C ALA A 181 27.39 3.92 -14.62
N PHE A 182 27.81 4.24 -13.38
CA PHE A 182 26.99 3.96 -12.21
C PHE A 182 25.79 4.90 -12.07
N PRO A 183 25.93 6.24 -12.16
CA PRO A 183 24.77 7.13 -12.16
C PRO A 183 23.84 6.80 -13.34
N LEU A 184 24.38 6.56 -14.53
CA LEU A 184 23.57 6.19 -15.68
C LEU A 184 22.78 4.90 -15.44
N THR A 185 23.43 3.86 -14.94
CA THR A 185 22.75 2.59 -14.61
C THR A 185 21.67 2.80 -13.55
N TRP A 186 21.94 3.60 -12.52
CA TRP A 186 20.97 3.95 -11.49
C TRP A 186 19.74 4.67 -12.08
N PHE A 187 19.94 5.69 -12.91
CA PHE A 187 18.84 6.44 -13.53
C PHE A 187 18.02 5.59 -14.50
N LEU A 188 18.68 4.77 -15.32
CA LEU A 188 17.99 3.83 -16.21
C LEU A 188 17.19 2.81 -15.40
N TRP A 189 17.76 2.29 -14.32
CA TRP A 189 17.09 1.36 -13.42
C TRP A 189 15.86 1.98 -12.76
N ASP A 190 15.97 3.19 -12.22
CA ASP A 190 14.86 3.84 -11.55
C ASP A 190 13.76 4.27 -12.54
N GLY A 191 14.15 4.80 -13.70
CA GLY A 191 13.22 5.26 -14.74
C GLY A 191 12.41 4.15 -15.40
N VAL A 192 13.01 2.97 -15.63
CA VAL A 192 12.31 1.83 -16.26
C VAL A 192 11.25 1.21 -15.34
N PHE A 193 11.41 1.36 -14.03
CA PHE A 193 10.63 0.59 -13.06
C PHE A 193 9.93 1.45 -12.00
N SER A 194 9.60 2.70 -12.32
CA SER A 194 9.07 3.73 -11.40
C SER A 194 7.63 3.52 -10.89
N ALA A 195 7.05 2.32 -11.06
CA ALA A 195 5.70 2.03 -10.59
C ALA A 195 5.59 2.22 -9.06
N SER A 196 4.61 3.00 -8.64
CA SER A 196 4.44 3.46 -7.26
C SER A 196 3.22 2.80 -6.61
N ILE A 197 3.23 2.71 -5.28
CA ILE A 197 2.07 2.31 -4.47
C ILE A 197 0.83 3.20 -4.76
N PHE A 198 1.05 4.44 -5.24
CA PHE A 198 -0.02 5.38 -5.57
C PHE A 198 -0.68 5.13 -6.94
N ASP A 199 -0.14 4.23 -7.77
CA ASP A 199 -0.75 3.83 -9.05
C ASP A 199 -2.12 3.16 -8.88
N TYR A 200 -2.45 2.71 -7.67
CA TYR A 200 -3.78 2.23 -7.34
C TYR A 200 -4.84 3.34 -7.38
N VAL A 201 -4.52 4.57 -6.95
CA VAL A 201 -5.49 5.68 -6.84
C VAL A 201 -6.09 6.01 -8.21
N THR A 202 -5.29 5.96 -9.26
CA THR A 202 -5.73 6.23 -10.63
C THR A 202 -6.64 5.12 -11.19
N ARG A 203 -6.52 3.89 -10.67
CA ARG A 203 -7.33 2.72 -11.08
C ARG A 203 -8.65 2.63 -10.33
N LEU A 204 -8.80 3.34 -9.22
CA LEU A 204 -9.93 3.22 -8.30
C LEU A 204 -11.30 3.52 -8.96
N PRO A 205 -11.47 4.59 -9.76
CA PRO A 205 -12.75 4.85 -10.43
C PRO A 205 -13.16 3.73 -11.40
N ALA A 206 -12.20 3.12 -12.10
CA ALA A 206 -12.47 2.02 -13.03
C ALA A 206 -12.89 0.74 -12.29
N ALA A 207 -12.27 0.44 -11.14
CA ALA A 207 -12.69 -0.66 -10.28
C ALA A 207 -14.10 -0.43 -9.72
N ALA A 208 -14.39 0.78 -9.26
CA ALA A 208 -15.69 1.16 -8.74
C ALA A 208 -16.80 1.04 -9.80
N ARG A 209 -16.57 1.52 -11.03
CA ARG A 209 -17.51 1.33 -12.16
C ARG A 209 -17.83 -0.14 -12.40
N ARG A 210 -16.80 -0.99 -12.45
CA ARG A 210 -16.99 -2.44 -12.64
C ARG A 210 -17.83 -3.05 -11.53
N ILE A 211 -17.59 -2.68 -10.27
CA ILE A 211 -18.43 -3.15 -9.15
C ILE A 211 -19.87 -2.73 -9.39
N ALA A 212 -20.10 -1.44 -9.68
CA ALA A 212 -21.42 -0.88 -9.93
C ALA A 212 -22.15 -1.56 -11.10
N ASP A 213 -21.44 -1.88 -12.19
CA ASP A 213 -21.98 -2.59 -13.35
C ASP A 213 -22.39 -4.03 -13.04
N VAL A 214 -21.67 -4.70 -12.13
CA VAL A 214 -21.95 -6.08 -11.77
C VAL A 214 -23.06 -6.17 -10.73
N THR A 215 -23.05 -5.29 -9.73
CA THR A 215 -24.01 -5.35 -8.60
C THR A 215 -25.25 -4.49 -8.82
N GLY A 216 -25.21 -3.53 -9.76
CA GLY A 216 -26.29 -2.57 -9.99
C GLY A 216 -26.38 -1.46 -8.94
N VAL A 217 -25.39 -1.32 -8.05
CA VAL A 217 -25.43 -0.29 -7.00
C VAL A 217 -25.15 1.10 -7.55
N ALA A 218 -25.83 2.10 -7.00
CA ALA A 218 -25.60 3.51 -7.32
C ALA A 218 -24.43 4.12 -6.53
N VAL A 219 -24.01 3.52 -5.43
CA VAL A 219 -22.89 4.04 -4.62
C VAL A 219 -21.91 2.93 -4.30
N VAL A 220 -20.64 3.17 -4.58
CA VAL A 220 -19.53 2.29 -4.22
C VAL A 220 -18.63 3.02 -3.23
N VAL A 221 -18.44 2.46 -2.04
CA VAL A 221 -17.59 3.05 -1.00
C VAL A 221 -16.29 2.26 -0.90
N MET A 222 -15.15 2.93 -1.08
CA MET A 222 -13.81 2.30 -1.01
C MET A 222 -12.84 3.18 -0.23
N GLY A 223 -12.00 2.57 0.61
CA GLY A 223 -10.93 3.25 1.34
C GLY A 223 -9.57 3.18 0.62
N HIS A 224 -8.49 3.28 1.40
CA HIS A 224 -7.05 3.15 1.08
C HIS A 224 -6.25 4.45 1.18
N THR A 225 -6.71 5.55 0.58
CA THR A 225 -5.89 6.79 0.46
C THR A 225 -5.84 7.67 1.70
N HIS A 226 -6.72 7.41 2.68
CA HIS A 226 -6.94 8.29 3.86
C HIS A 226 -7.36 9.73 3.50
N GLN A 227 -7.77 9.94 2.25
CA GLN A 227 -8.28 11.21 1.77
C GLN A 227 -9.78 11.09 1.55
N PRO A 228 -10.61 11.80 2.35
CA PRO A 228 -12.05 11.82 2.14
C PRO A 228 -12.38 12.43 0.77
N GLY A 229 -13.38 11.88 0.09
CA GLY A 229 -13.80 12.44 -1.20
C GLY A 229 -14.96 11.70 -1.85
N VAL A 230 -15.59 12.40 -2.79
CA VAL A 230 -16.66 11.85 -3.63
C VAL A 230 -16.26 12.07 -5.08
N THR A 231 -16.39 11.04 -5.90
CA THR A 231 -16.06 11.09 -7.33
C THR A 231 -17.24 10.53 -8.12
N PRO A 232 -17.90 11.33 -8.98
CA PRO A 232 -18.93 10.82 -9.88
C PRO A 232 -18.30 9.83 -10.87
N LEU A 233 -18.95 8.69 -11.07
CA LEU A 233 -18.46 7.66 -11.99
C LEU A 233 -19.09 7.78 -13.38
N ASP A 234 -20.41 7.88 -13.41
CA ASP A 234 -21.31 8.05 -14.56
C ASP A 234 -22.70 8.54 -14.06
N ARG A 235 -23.73 8.55 -14.91
CA ARG A 235 -25.06 9.08 -14.54
C ARG A 235 -25.68 8.27 -13.40
N GLY A 236 -25.78 8.91 -12.23
CA GLY A 236 -26.42 8.35 -11.05
C GLY A 236 -25.56 7.37 -10.26
N ARG A 237 -24.25 7.24 -10.58
CA ARG A 237 -23.33 6.42 -9.80
C ARG A 237 -22.15 7.19 -9.25
N THR A 238 -21.81 6.87 -8.01
CA THR A 238 -20.84 7.62 -7.22
C THR A 238 -19.85 6.69 -6.53
N LEU A 239 -18.57 7.03 -6.61
CA LEU A 239 -17.51 6.49 -5.76
C LEU A 239 -17.32 7.42 -4.56
N ALA A 240 -17.37 6.87 -3.35
CA ALA A 240 -17.06 7.59 -2.12
C ALA A 240 -15.85 6.98 -1.42
N ASN A 241 -15.01 7.84 -0.86
CA ASN A 241 -13.91 7.46 0.01
C ASN A 241 -14.12 8.11 1.37
N SER A 242 -14.22 7.28 2.41
CA SER A 242 -14.45 7.77 3.77
C SER A 242 -13.22 8.35 4.44
N GLY A 243 -12.06 8.43 3.79
CA GLY A 243 -10.84 8.95 4.40
C GLY A 243 -10.35 8.10 5.57
N THR A 244 -9.86 8.76 6.63
CA THR A 244 -9.35 8.11 7.85
C THR A 244 -10.31 8.29 9.01
N TRP A 245 -10.62 7.21 9.75
CA TRP A 245 -11.46 7.30 10.95
C TRP A 245 -10.63 7.54 12.21
N ALA A 246 -9.32 7.28 12.15
CA ALA A 246 -8.41 7.45 13.27
C ALA A 246 -8.14 8.94 13.56
N PRO A 247 -7.96 9.32 14.84
CA PRO A 247 -7.46 10.65 15.19
C PRO A 247 -6.04 10.82 14.67
N VAL A 248 -5.79 11.91 13.95
CA VAL A 248 -4.46 12.27 13.43
C VAL A 248 -4.06 13.58 14.05
N GLY A 249 -3.04 13.59 14.91
CA GLY A 249 -2.50 14.82 15.50
C GLY A 249 -1.89 15.73 14.43
N ALA A 250 -2.03 17.05 14.60
CA ALA A 250 -1.36 18.03 13.74
C ALA A 250 0.17 18.07 13.98
N GLY A 251 0.62 17.45 15.06
CA GLY A 251 2.02 17.35 15.47
C GLY A 251 2.22 16.25 16.51
N ILE A 252 3.29 16.38 17.30
CA ILE A 252 3.69 15.41 18.32
C ILE A 252 3.11 15.85 19.67
N ASP A 253 2.62 14.90 20.48
CA ASP A 253 2.22 15.04 21.89
C ASP A 253 1.39 16.28 22.28
N GLY A 254 0.07 16.10 22.40
CA GLY A 254 -0.84 17.11 22.96
C GLY A 254 -1.25 18.22 21.99
N GLU A 255 -0.69 18.24 20.77
CA GLU A 255 -1.13 19.08 19.66
C GLU A 255 -2.59 18.74 19.26
N PRO A 256 -3.38 19.73 18.82
CA PRO A 256 -4.75 19.52 18.42
C PRO A 256 -4.82 18.55 17.23
N LEU A 257 -5.94 17.84 17.13
CA LEU A 257 -6.18 16.93 16.03
C LEU A 257 -6.29 17.73 14.72
N THR A 258 -5.72 17.16 13.67
CA THR A 258 -5.73 17.73 12.31
C THR A 258 -7.19 17.90 11.87
N PRO A 259 -7.63 19.14 11.58
CA PRO A 259 -8.97 19.38 11.08
C PRO A 259 -9.26 18.59 9.79
N GLY A 260 -10.52 18.19 9.60
CA GLY A 260 -10.93 17.42 8.42
C GLY A 260 -10.50 15.95 8.40
N LYS A 261 -10.03 15.40 9.54
CA LYS A 261 -9.79 13.97 9.76
C LYS A 261 -10.93 13.34 10.58
N GLN A 262 -10.84 12.04 10.86
CA GLN A 262 -11.92 11.27 11.49
C GLN A 262 -13.20 11.37 10.66
N ASN A 263 -13.07 10.92 9.43
CA ASN A 263 -14.05 11.08 8.39
C ASN A 263 -15.06 9.92 8.36
N TYR A 264 -16.24 10.20 7.81
CA TYR A 264 -17.29 9.21 7.60
C TYR A 264 -18.02 9.48 6.28
N VAL A 265 -18.67 8.46 5.73
CA VAL A 265 -19.56 8.58 4.56
C VAL A 265 -20.98 8.29 5.03
N VAL A 266 -21.92 9.16 4.66
CA VAL A 266 -23.36 8.93 4.80
C VAL A 266 -23.94 8.76 3.41
N VAL A 267 -24.75 7.71 3.23
CA VAL A 267 -25.52 7.49 2.01
C VAL A 267 -26.99 7.54 2.39
N GLU A 268 -27.68 8.59 1.95
CA GLU A 268 -29.12 8.75 2.15
C GLU A 268 -29.85 8.14 0.96
N VAL A 269 -30.63 7.09 1.21
CA VAL A 269 -31.39 6.37 0.20
C VAL A 269 -32.87 6.76 0.34
N GLY A 270 -33.38 7.49 -0.65
CA GLY A 270 -34.78 7.93 -0.72
C GLY A 270 -35.48 7.45 -2.00
N ALA A 271 -36.60 8.09 -2.36
CA ALA A 271 -37.33 7.80 -3.61
C ALA A 271 -36.58 8.27 -4.88
N GLY A 272 -35.57 9.13 -4.72
CA GLY A 272 -34.74 9.67 -5.81
C GLY A 272 -33.34 9.04 -5.87
N ALA A 273 -32.42 9.72 -6.57
CA ALA A 273 -31.02 9.32 -6.59
C ALA A 273 -30.41 9.38 -5.17
N PRO A 274 -29.54 8.43 -4.80
CA PRO A 274 -28.93 8.43 -3.47
C PRO A 274 -28.03 9.65 -3.30
N VAL A 275 -28.15 10.30 -2.15
CA VAL A 275 -27.30 11.44 -1.78
C VAL A 275 -26.13 10.93 -0.97
N VAL A 276 -24.91 11.26 -1.38
CA VAL A 276 -23.68 10.82 -0.74
C VAL A 276 -23.01 12.03 -0.10
N ARG A 277 -22.72 11.93 1.20
CA ARG A 277 -22.06 12.99 1.98
C ARG A 277 -20.82 12.44 2.67
N VAL A 278 -19.77 13.25 2.73
CA VAL A 278 -18.56 12.93 3.49
C VAL A 278 -18.40 13.96 4.60
N GLY A 279 -18.35 13.49 5.84
CA GLY A 279 -18.22 14.34 7.02
C GLY A 279 -16.93 14.09 7.79
N ALA A 280 -16.73 14.87 8.85
CA ALA A 280 -15.67 14.71 9.84
C ALA A 280 -16.26 14.90 11.24
N TRP A 281 -15.84 14.11 12.23
CA TRP A 281 -16.41 14.14 13.58
C TRP A 281 -15.95 15.34 14.45
N MET A 282 -14.88 16.05 14.06
CA MET A 282 -14.15 16.96 14.96
C MET A 282 -14.06 18.42 14.46
N THR A 283 -14.92 18.84 13.55
CA THR A 283 -15.16 20.27 13.34
C THR A 283 -16.16 20.74 14.41
N SER A 284 -15.85 21.82 15.14
CA SER A 284 -16.74 22.43 16.14
C SER A 284 -18.08 22.88 15.55
N GLU A 285 -18.17 22.92 14.24
CA GLU A 285 -19.39 22.98 13.47
C GLU A 285 -19.47 21.68 12.67
N MET A 286 -20.52 20.88 12.88
CA MET A 286 -20.86 19.79 11.95
C MET A 286 -21.32 20.41 10.62
N GLU A 287 -20.45 21.13 9.92
CA GLU A 287 -20.69 21.45 8.53
C GLU A 287 -20.30 20.19 7.74
N PRO A 288 -21.28 19.42 7.23
CA PRO A 288 -20.96 18.37 6.27
C PRO A 288 -20.19 19.03 5.13
N VAL A 289 -19.02 18.51 4.79
CA VAL A 289 -18.40 18.83 3.50
C VAL A 289 -19.26 18.13 2.46
N VAL A 290 -20.33 18.81 2.05
CA VAL A 290 -21.25 18.34 1.03
C VAL A 290 -20.51 18.46 -0.30
N VAL A 291 -19.81 17.40 -0.67
CA VAL A 291 -19.45 17.18 -2.07
C VAL A 291 -20.68 16.57 -2.72
N GLU A 292 -21.63 17.43 -3.09
CA GLU A 292 -22.74 17.04 -3.94
C GLU A 292 -22.17 16.50 -5.25
N ALA A 293 -22.64 15.31 -5.66
CA ALA A 293 -22.34 14.83 -6.99
C ALA A 293 -22.83 15.90 -7.98
N PRO A 294 -22.05 16.28 -9.00
CA PRO A 294 -22.47 17.31 -9.95
C PRO A 294 -23.84 16.94 -10.50
N GLU A 295 -24.77 17.91 -10.46
CA GLU A 295 -26.07 17.76 -11.12
C GLU A 295 -25.83 17.33 -12.56
N ALA A 296 -26.53 16.28 -12.99
CA ALA A 296 -26.45 15.84 -14.36
C ALA A 296 -26.84 17.01 -15.26
N GLU A 297 -25.89 17.50 -16.07
CA GLU A 297 -26.20 18.48 -17.11
C GLU A 297 -27.42 17.97 -17.90
N PRO A 298 -28.49 18.77 -18.03
CA PRO A 298 -29.66 18.36 -18.78
C PRO A 298 -29.21 17.99 -20.18
N ALA A 299 -29.61 16.81 -20.63
CA ALA A 299 -29.32 16.34 -21.97
C ALA A 299 -29.71 17.43 -22.96
N LEU A 300 -28.72 18.01 -23.63
CA LEU A 300 -28.95 18.76 -24.86
C LEU A 300 -29.63 17.77 -25.81
N ALA A 301 -30.95 17.92 -25.93
CA ALA A 301 -31.74 17.20 -26.90
C ALA A 301 -31.11 17.43 -28.29
N ARG A 302 -30.60 16.35 -28.88
CA ARG A 302 -30.25 16.26 -30.29
C ARG A 302 -31.04 15.10 -30.88
#